data_AF-A0A9J7MDN1-F1
#
_entry.id   AF-A0A9J7MDN1-F1
#
_cell.length_a   1.000
_cell.length_b   1.000
_cell.length_c   1.000
_cell.angle_alpha   90.00
_cell.angle_beta   90.00
_cell.angle_gamma   90.00
#
_symmetry.space_group_name_H-M   'P 1'
#
loop_
_entity.id
_entity.type
_entity.pdbx_description
1 polymer ?
#
loop_
_entity_poly.entity_id
_entity_poly.type
_entity_poly.pdbx_seq_one_letter_code
_entity_poly.pdbx_strand_id
1 'polypeptide(L)'
;MQHAYDFYKPDMVSEYPVVDGKLSIQCYLGALDRCYRLYKHKVQTLEEGRTSPLTLEDIDYCLFHTPYCKLVQKSFARLYFNDFLDAAKDDPKYTGLEAFRDLKLEDTFFNKDLEKAFVNASKELFNSKTKLALLLATQVGNMYTPSLYSGLASLLYSKSAADLAGRRVVFFSYGSGLASAMFSVRVSQDAAPGSQLERIVGSFSDLQARIDSRKCFSPAEFADMMKLREDTHHLARYTPVGPVQDLFPGTWYLTHVDEMHRRQYSRTPVALRAGVRDSVDTPASETPHIEGSSLPQKKSQASSDPTPSTSSSFDGEV
;
A
#
# COMPACT_ATOMS: atom_id res chain seq x y z
N MET A 1 10.20 -3.45 -10.94
CA MET A 1 10.40 -4.75 -10.25
C MET A 1 11.85 -5.15 -10.42
N GLN A 2 12.40 -5.90 -9.46
CA GLN A 2 13.77 -6.40 -9.48
C GLN A 2 13.83 -7.64 -8.58
N HIS A 3 14.62 -8.66 -8.91
CA HIS A 3 14.89 -9.73 -7.95
C HIS A 3 15.79 -9.22 -6.81
N ALA A 4 15.37 -9.40 -5.56
CA ALA A 4 16.11 -9.02 -4.35
C ALA A 4 15.71 -9.91 -3.15
N TYR A 5 16.63 -10.07 -2.19
CA TYR A 5 16.40 -10.81 -0.93
C TYR A 5 16.47 -9.84 0.27
N ASP A 6 15.82 -8.69 0.14
CA ASP A 6 15.84 -7.65 1.17
C ASP A 6 14.92 -7.95 2.36
N PHE A 7 13.76 -8.52 2.06
CA PHE A 7 12.81 -9.09 3.03
C PHE A 7 11.99 -10.16 2.31
N TYR A 8 11.86 -11.33 2.92
CA TYR A 8 11.11 -12.45 2.36
C TYR A 8 10.70 -13.44 3.46
N LYS A 9 9.76 -14.34 3.16
CA LYS A 9 9.23 -15.34 4.10
C LYS A 9 9.50 -16.76 3.57
N PRO A 10 10.75 -17.25 3.69
CA PRO A 10 11.12 -18.57 3.15
C PRO A 10 10.71 -19.72 4.07
N ASP A 11 10.60 -19.45 5.37
CA ASP A 11 10.26 -20.44 6.38
C ASP A 11 8.73 -20.58 6.46
N MET A 12 8.21 -21.71 5.97
CA MET A 12 6.78 -22.01 5.95
C MET A 12 6.22 -22.38 7.32
N VAL A 13 7.08 -22.67 8.30
CA VAL A 13 6.67 -22.96 9.69
C VAL A 13 6.74 -21.72 10.59
N SER A 14 7.11 -20.55 10.06
CA SER A 14 7.16 -19.31 10.84
C SER A 14 6.42 -18.18 10.14
N GLU A 15 5.69 -17.37 10.90
CA GLU A 15 5.13 -16.14 10.36
C GLU A 15 6.20 -15.06 10.15
N TYR A 16 7.31 -15.17 10.88
CA TYR A 16 8.37 -14.17 10.91
C TYR A 16 9.19 -14.17 9.62
N PRO A 17 9.47 -12.98 9.06
CA PRO A 17 10.26 -12.84 7.86
C PRO A 17 11.76 -12.95 8.15
N VAL A 18 12.52 -13.33 7.13
CA VAL A 18 13.97 -13.05 7.05
C VAL A 18 14.13 -11.63 6.51
N VAL A 19 14.90 -10.80 7.22
CA VAL A 19 15.07 -9.38 6.88
C VAL A 19 16.53 -9.00 6.89
N ASP A 20 17.03 -8.55 5.75
CA ASP A 20 18.27 -7.77 5.69
C ASP A 20 17.90 -6.28 5.76
N GLY A 21 17.94 -5.71 6.97
CA GLY A 21 17.48 -4.35 7.22
C GLY A 21 18.24 -3.29 6.42
N LYS A 22 19.55 -3.50 6.18
CA LYS A 22 20.35 -2.57 5.38
C LYS A 22 19.95 -2.68 3.90
N LEU A 23 19.89 -3.90 3.36
CA LEU A 23 19.49 -4.12 1.98
C LEU A 23 18.06 -3.62 1.72
N SER A 24 17.13 -3.79 2.67
CA SER A 24 15.74 -3.32 2.55
C SER A 24 15.63 -1.81 2.37
N ILE A 25 16.42 -1.02 3.12
CA ILE A 25 16.45 0.43 2.93
C ILE A 25 17.02 0.80 1.56
N GLN A 26 18.11 0.14 1.13
CA GLN A 26 18.72 0.37 -0.18
C GLN A 26 17.76 0.02 -1.33
N CYS A 27 17.09 -1.13 -1.24
CA CYS A 27 16.09 -1.59 -2.20
C CYS A 27 14.89 -0.64 -2.27
N TYR A 28 14.39 -0.18 -1.12
CA TYR A 28 13.30 0.78 -1.04
C TYR A 28 13.66 2.11 -1.73
N LEU A 29 14.80 2.72 -1.36
CA LEU A 29 15.21 4.02 -1.91
C LEU A 29 15.61 3.92 -3.39
N GLY A 30 16.29 2.85 -3.80
CA GLY A 30 16.61 2.61 -5.21
C GLY A 30 15.36 2.35 -6.06
N ALA A 31 14.34 1.70 -5.50
CA ALA A 31 13.04 1.56 -6.14
C ALA A 31 12.31 2.91 -6.25
N LEU A 32 12.39 3.75 -5.23
CA LEU A 32 11.83 5.11 -5.22
C LEU A 32 12.43 5.97 -6.33
N ASP A 33 13.76 6.02 -6.45
CA ASP A 33 14.46 6.77 -7.50
C ASP A 33 13.98 6.35 -8.90
N ARG A 34 13.95 5.04 -9.16
CA ARG A 34 13.51 4.48 -10.44
C ARG A 34 12.05 4.80 -10.74
N CYS A 35 11.16 4.61 -9.77
CA CYS A 35 9.74 4.87 -9.94
C CYS A 35 9.46 6.36 -10.15
N TYR A 36 10.15 7.24 -9.44
CA TYR A 36 9.98 8.69 -9.60
C TYR A 36 10.44 9.16 -10.97
N ARG A 37 11.64 8.75 -11.43
CA ARG A 37 12.13 9.08 -12.77
C ARG A 37 11.18 8.61 -13.88
N LEU A 38 10.67 7.38 -13.77
CA LEU A 38 9.70 6.85 -14.73
C LEU A 38 8.36 7.59 -14.69
N TYR A 39 7.89 7.95 -13.49
CA TYR A 39 6.67 8.74 -13.32
C TYR A 39 6.82 10.13 -13.96
N LYS A 40 7.92 10.85 -13.66
CA LYS A 40 8.26 12.16 -14.26
C LYS A 40 8.28 12.09 -15.78
N HIS A 41 8.97 11.10 -16.35
CA HIS A 41 9.03 10.88 -17.79
C HIS A 41 7.64 10.68 -18.40
N LYS A 42 6.82 9.79 -17.82
CA LYS A 42 5.46 9.53 -18.32
C LYS A 42 4.57 10.78 -18.25
N VAL A 43 4.63 11.53 -17.16
CA VAL A 43 3.89 12.79 -17.03
C VAL A 43 4.33 13.80 -18.09
N GLN A 44 5.64 13.92 -18.34
CA GLN A 44 6.18 14.78 -19.39
C GLN A 44 5.68 14.40 -20.79
N THR A 45 5.50 13.11 -21.07
CA THR A 45 5.00 12.63 -22.37
C THR A 45 3.48 12.74 -22.50
N LEU A 46 2.72 12.54 -21.42
CA LEU A 46 1.26 12.41 -21.47
C LEU A 46 0.51 13.73 -21.21
N GLU A 47 1.12 14.71 -20.52
CA GLU A 47 0.46 15.99 -20.24
C GLU A 47 0.77 17.01 -21.34
N GLU A 48 -0.20 17.23 -22.21
CA GLU A 48 -0.13 18.20 -23.30
C GLU A 48 0.20 19.61 -22.78
N GLY A 49 1.11 20.30 -23.47
CA GLY A 49 1.51 21.68 -23.15
C GLY A 49 2.51 21.81 -21.98
N ARG A 50 2.97 20.72 -21.37
CA ARG A 50 3.98 20.76 -20.32
C ARG A 50 5.38 21.06 -20.91
N THR A 51 5.94 22.21 -20.56
CA THR A 51 7.26 22.67 -21.04
C THR A 51 8.41 22.38 -20.08
N SER A 52 8.11 22.14 -18.80
CA SER A 52 9.12 21.88 -17.76
C SER A 52 8.95 20.49 -17.13
N PRO A 53 10.05 19.83 -16.73
CA PRO A 53 9.99 18.56 -16.00
C PRO A 53 9.16 18.68 -14.72
N LEU A 54 8.43 17.62 -14.38
CA LEU A 54 7.71 17.53 -13.11
C LEU A 54 8.68 17.62 -11.93
N THR A 55 8.34 18.39 -10.90
CA THR A 55 9.04 18.42 -9.61
C THR A 55 8.05 18.24 -8.45
N LEU A 56 8.55 18.18 -7.23
CA LEU A 56 7.74 18.20 -6.00
C LEU A 56 6.86 19.46 -5.86
N GLU A 57 7.12 20.54 -6.61
CA GLU A 57 6.24 21.71 -6.62
C GLU A 57 4.93 21.46 -7.36
N ASP A 58 4.95 20.60 -8.39
CA ASP A 58 3.77 20.20 -9.16
C ASP A 58 2.90 19.14 -8.47
N ILE A 59 3.32 18.66 -7.30
CA ILE A 59 2.64 17.61 -6.53
C ILE A 59 2.07 18.22 -5.25
N ASP A 60 0.76 18.15 -5.05
CA ASP A 60 0.14 18.71 -3.85
C ASP A 60 0.37 17.83 -2.61
N TYR A 61 0.27 16.51 -2.76
CA TYR A 61 0.47 15.56 -1.67
C TYR A 61 1.25 14.32 -2.12
N CYS A 62 2.15 13.85 -1.27
CA CYS A 62 2.92 12.62 -1.49
C CYS A 62 2.59 11.59 -0.41
N LEU A 63 2.12 10.43 -0.83
CA LEU A 63 1.79 9.29 0.01
C LEU A 63 2.77 8.15 -0.27
N PHE A 64 3.22 7.48 0.79
CA PHE A 64 4.23 6.43 0.72
C PHE A 64 3.74 5.20 1.47
N HIS A 65 4.14 4.01 1.00
CA HIS A 65 4.17 2.85 1.87
C HIS A 65 5.01 3.18 3.11
N THR A 66 4.43 3.04 4.30
CA THR A 66 5.02 3.54 5.54
C THR A 66 5.34 2.37 6.49
N PRO A 67 6.54 1.76 6.40
CA PRO A 67 6.97 0.78 7.39
C PRO A 67 7.26 1.46 8.74
N TYR A 68 7.77 2.69 8.71
CA TYR A 68 7.89 3.57 9.87
C TYR A 68 8.09 5.02 9.38
N CYS A 69 7.63 5.99 10.17
CA CYS A 69 7.54 7.40 9.75
C CYS A 69 8.90 8.03 9.38
N LYS A 70 10.00 7.61 10.03
CA LYS A 70 11.34 8.14 9.72
C LYS A 70 11.78 7.80 8.30
N LEU A 71 11.44 6.61 7.77
CA LEU A 71 11.77 6.25 6.39
C LEU A 71 11.03 7.15 5.41
N VAL A 72 9.78 7.52 5.69
CA VAL A 72 9.00 8.40 4.81
C VAL A 72 9.59 9.80 4.74
N GLN A 73 10.07 10.34 5.86
CA GLN A 73 10.79 11.61 5.85
C GLN A 73 12.04 11.56 4.96
N LYS A 74 12.82 10.47 5.08
CA LYS A 74 14.00 10.24 4.20
C LYS A 74 13.60 10.06 2.74
N SER A 75 12.47 9.40 2.48
CA SER A 75 11.93 9.16 1.14
C SER A 75 11.55 10.47 0.47
N PHE A 76 10.88 11.36 1.19
CA PHE A 76 10.53 12.69 0.66
C PHE A 76 11.80 13.52 0.37
N ALA A 77 12.76 13.51 1.29
CA ALA A 77 14.06 14.15 1.08
C ALA A 77 14.80 13.55 -0.13
N ARG A 78 14.64 12.24 -0.39
CA ARG A 78 15.21 11.57 -1.55
C ARG A 78 14.55 12.02 -2.86
N LEU A 79 13.24 12.26 -2.89
CA LEU A 79 12.58 12.87 -4.04
C LEU A 79 13.11 14.29 -4.30
N TYR A 80 13.31 15.07 -3.24
CA TYR A 80 13.91 16.41 -3.35
C TYR A 80 15.35 16.34 -3.88
N PHE A 81 16.12 15.32 -3.50
CA PHE A 81 17.44 15.04 -4.08
C PHE A 81 17.38 14.70 -5.56
N ASN A 82 16.39 13.91 -6.01
CA ASN A 82 16.22 13.63 -7.44
C ASN A 82 15.90 14.92 -8.22
N ASP A 83 15.03 15.78 -7.69
CA ASP A 83 14.74 17.08 -8.33
C ASP A 83 15.97 17.99 -8.37
N PHE A 84 16.82 17.97 -7.33
CA PHE A 84 18.11 18.68 -7.32
C PHE A 84 19.05 18.19 -8.42
N LEU A 85 19.17 16.87 -8.59
CA LEU A 85 20.03 16.27 -9.62
C LEU A 85 19.57 16.63 -11.03
N ASP A 86 18.25 16.72 -11.25
CA ASP A 86 17.65 17.10 -12.54
C ASP A 86 17.72 18.61 -12.82
N ALA A 87 17.86 19.44 -11.78
CA ALA A 87 17.90 20.89 -11.90
C ALA A 87 19.23 21.42 -12.46
N ALA A 88 19.19 22.65 -12.98
CA ALA A 88 20.38 23.38 -13.41
C ALA A 88 21.37 23.53 -12.24
N LYS A 89 22.67 23.56 -12.56
CA LYS A 89 23.73 23.59 -11.54
C LYS A 89 23.69 24.86 -10.67
N ASP A 90 23.20 25.96 -11.24
CA ASP A 90 23.11 27.29 -10.65
C ASP A 90 21.69 27.63 -10.15
N ASP A 91 20.80 26.64 -10.03
CA ASP A 91 19.44 26.85 -9.53
C ASP A 91 19.48 27.35 -8.06
N PRO A 92 19.00 28.57 -7.77
CA PRO A 92 19.08 29.17 -6.44
C PRO A 92 18.31 28.38 -5.37
N LYS A 93 17.34 27.55 -5.76
CA LYS A 93 16.56 26.69 -4.86
C LYS A 93 17.43 25.69 -4.08
N TYR A 94 18.58 25.32 -4.64
CA TYR A 94 19.47 24.30 -4.07
C TYR A 94 20.80 24.86 -3.59
N THR A 95 20.87 26.17 -3.36
CA THR A 95 22.04 26.84 -2.78
C THR A 95 22.50 26.13 -1.50
N GLY A 96 23.76 25.75 -1.43
CA GLY A 96 24.38 25.05 -0.30
C GLY A 96 24.30 23.52 -0.36
N LEU A 97 23.76 22.94 -1.44
CA LEU A 97 23.68 21.48 -1.67
C LEU A 97 24.62 21.00 -2.78
N GLU A 98 25.41 21.89 -3.38
CA GLU A 98 26.23 21.66 -4.57
C GLU A 98 27.23 20.52 -4.38
N ALA A 99 27.78 20.40 -3.16
CA ALA A 99 28.75 19.37 -2.79
C ALA A 99 28.23 17.92 -2.96
N PHE A 100 26.90 17.73 -3.06
CA PHE A 100 26.29 16.40 -3.19
C PHE A 100 25.99 15.98 -4.63
N ARG A 101 26.24 16.84 -5.63
CA ARG A 101 25.83 16.60 -7.03
C ARG A 101 26.63 15.50 -7.73
N ASP A 102 27.92 15.41 -7.45
CA ASP A 102 28.84 14.50 -8.14
C ASP A 102 29.07 13.18 -7.37
N LEU A 103 28.25 12.91 -6.34
CA LEU A 103 28.30 11.64 -5.62
C LEU A 103 27.79 10.48 -6.49
N LYS A 104 28.44 9.32 -6.37
CA LYS A 104 27.94 8.10 -7.01
C LYS A 104 26.66 7.65 -6.34
N LEU A 105 25.71 7.12 -7.12
CA LEU A 105 24.39 6.75 -6.63
C LEU A 105 24.47 5.78 -5.43
N GLU A 106 25.32 4.76 -5.53
CA GLU A 106 25.57 3.77 -4.49
C GLU A 106 26.06 4.38 -3.17
N ASP A 107 26.81 5.49 -3.23
CA ASP A 107 27.36 6.18 -2.05
C ASP A 107 26.30 7.05 -1.36
N THR A 108 25.15 7.30 -1.99
CA THR A 108 24.14 8.24 -1.45
C THR A 108 23.14 7.60 -0.50
N PHE A 109 22.93 6.29 -0.54
CA PHE A 109 21.83 5.64 0.22
C PHE A 109 22.00 5.70 1.74
N PHE A 110 23.24 5.71 2.22
CA PHE A 110 23.58 5.72 3.65
C PHE A 110 24.49 6.88 4.04
N ASN A 111 24.68 7.87 3.15
CA ASN A 111 25.44 9.08 3.46
C ASN A 111 24.63 9.96 4.41
N LYS A 112 25.11 10.06 5.66
CA LYS A 112 24.42 10.81 6.73
C LYS A 112 24.42 12.31 6.49
N ASP A 113 25.44 12.86 5.85
CA ASP A 113 25.54 14.29 5.58
C ASP A 113 24.55 14.70 4.49
N LEU A 114 24.45 13.90 3.41
CA LEU A 114 23.42 14.05 2.39
C LEU A 114 22.02 13.91 3.00
N GLU A 115 21.78 12.85 3.79
CA GLU A 115 20.48 12.65 4.44
C GLU A 115 20.09 13.88 5.27
N LYS A 116 21.00 14.37 6.12
CA LYS A 116 20.76 15.52 6.98
C LYS A 116 20.49 16.78 6.17
N ALA A 117 21.30 17.05 5.14
CA ALA A 117 21.16 18.22 4.29
C ALA A 117 19.80 18.24 3.58
N PHE A 118 19.41 17.12 2.94
CA PHE A 118 18.17 17.04 2.17
C PHE A 118 16.91 16.91 3.05
N VAL A 119 17.00 16.29 4.23
CA VAL A 119 15.90 16.31 5.21
C VAL A 119 15.65 17.73 5.71
N ASN A 120 16.70 18.51 5.96
CA ASN A 120 16.54 19.90 6.38
C ASN A 120 16.02 20.79 5.24
N ALA A 121 16.60 20.68 4.04
CA ALA A 121 16.20 21.49 2.89
C ALA A 121 14.74 21.22 2.46
N SER A 122 14.26 19.98 2.56
CA SER A 122 12.91 19.60 2.18
C SER A 122 11.87 19.71 3.31
N LYS A 123 12.25 20.17 4.51
CA LYS A 123 11.43 20.11 5.73
C LYS A 123 10.05 20.75 5.58
N GLU A 124 9.98 21.96 5.02
CA GLU A 124 8.71 22.68 4.87
C GLU A 124 7.79 22.05 3.81
N LEU A 125 8.37 21.54 2.71
CA LEU A 125 7.63 20.77 1.73
C LEU A 125 7.12 19.44 2.33
N PHE A 126 7.93 18.75 3.12
CA PHE A 126 7.51 17.53 3.81
C PHE A 126 6.34 17.79 4.77
N ASN A 127 6.43 18.87 5.57
CA ASN A 127 5.39 19.26 6.51
C ASN A 127 4.05 19.53 5.81
N SER A 128 4.08 20.22 4.67
CA SER A 128 2.88 20.59 3.91
C SER A 128 2.31 19.47 3.05
N LYS A 129 3.16 18.64 2.44
CA LYS A 129 2.75 17.65 1.41
C LYS A 129 2.64 16.21 1.91
N THR A 130 3.27 15.86 3.04
CA THR A 130 3.40 14.46 3.48
C THR A 130 3.08 14.21 4.96
N LYS A 131 3.50 15.10 5.87
CA LYS A 131 3.43 14.85 7.33
C LYS A 131 2.03 14.50 7.83
N LEU A 132 1.01 15.19 7.33
CA LEU A 132 -0.40 14.95 7.71
C LEU A 132 -0.88 13.53 7.33
N ALA A 133 -0.30 12.92 6.29
CA ALA A 133 -0.62 11.56 5.90
C ALA A 133 -0.01 10.50 6.84
N LEU A 134 0.83 10.88 7.79
CA LEU A 134 1.49 9.94 8.70
C LEU A 134 0.73 9.70 10.01
N LEU A 135 -0.46 10.28 10.19
CA LEU A 135 -1.26 10.15 11.41
C LEU A 135 -1.49 8.68 11.78
N LEU A 136 -2.09 7.88 10.88
CA LEU A 136 -2.38 6.47 11.16
C LEU A 136 -1.12 5.62 11.31
N ALA A 137 -0.09 5.87 10.51
CA ALA A 137 1.18 5.16 10.64
C ALA A 137 1.85 5.42 12.00
N THR A 138 1.74 6.64 12.53
CA THR A 138 2.23 6.99 13.87
C THR A 138 1.45 6.29 14.97
N GLN A 139 0.13 6.16 14.79
CA GLN A 139 -0.77 5.64 15.81
C GLN A 139 -0.91 4.11 15.79
N VAL A 140 -0.69 3.45 14.66
CA VAL A 140 -0.95 2.01 14.46
C VAL A 140 0.29 1.23 14.04
N GLY A 141 1.28 1.86 13.41
CA GLY A 141 2.48 1.19 12.89
C GLY A 141 2.31 0.62 11.48
N ASN A 142 3.21 -0.30 11.10
CA ASN A 142 3.24 -0.88 9.76
C ASN A 142 2.08 -1.86 9.55
N MET A 143 1.21 -1.56 8.59
CA MET A 143 0.10 -2.43 8.21
C MET A 143 0.39 -3.26 6.95
N TYR A 144 1.62 -3.30 6.44
CA TYR A 144 1.99 -3.93 5.16
C TYR A 144 1.21 -3.34 3.97
N THR A 145 0.44 -4.15 3.23
CA THR A 145 -0.25 -3.74 2.00
C THR A 145 -1.18 -2.54 2.16
N PRO A 146 -2.02 -2.42 3.22
CA PRO A 146 -2.83 -1.22 3.46
C PRO A 146 -2.03 0.01 3.94
N SER A 147 -0.73 -0.08 4.26
CA SER A 147 0.03 1.05 4.83
C SER A 147 0.06 2.29 3.93
N LEU A 148 0.11 2.13 2.60
CA LEU A 148 -0.01 3.27 1.68
C LEU A 148 -1.39 3.94 1.78
N TYR A 149 -2.45 3.13 1.87
CA TYR A 149 -3.83 3.59 1.89
C TYR A 149 -4.25 4.13 3.26
N SER A 150 -3.58 3.73 4.35
CA SER A 150 -3.72 4.40 5.65
C SER A 150 -3.18 5.85 5.58
N GLY A 151 -2.19 6.11 4.73
CA GLY A 151 -1.75 7.46 4.38
C GLY A 151 -2.83 8.26 3.66
N LEU A 152 -3.56 7.63 2.73
CA LEU A 152 -4.71 8.26 2.07
C LEU A 152 -5.85 8.56 3.06
N ALA A 153 -6.19 7.61 3.93
CA ALA A 153 -7.18 7.84 4.99
C ALA A 153 -6.78 9.00 5.92
N SER A 154 -5.50 9.09 6.27
CA SER A 154 -4.97 10.21 7.08
C SER A 154 -5.07 11.55 6.34
N LEU A 155 -4.80 11.58 5.03
CA LEU A 155 -4.99 12.77 4.19
C LEU A 155 -6.47 13.20 4.13
N LEU A 156 -7.37 12.26 3.88
CA LEU A 156 -8.82 12.50 3.81
C LEU A 156 -9.39 13.00 5.14
N TYR A 157 -8.88 12.51 6.28
CA TYR A 157 -9.23 13.03 7.60
C TYR A 157 -8.70 14.45 7.84
N SER A 158 -7.50 14.76 7.33
CA SER A 158 -6.78 16.00 7.67
C SER A 158 -7.17 17.21 6.81
N LYS A 159 -7.99 17.03 5.77
CA LYS A 159 -8.30 18.05 4.77
C LYS A 159 -9.78 18.05 4.42
N SER A 160 -10.32 19.25 4.18
CA SER A 160 -11.68 19.37 3.65
C SER A 160 -11.74 18.95 2.18
N ALA A 161 -12.95 18.65 1.69
CA ALA A 161 -13.17 18.42 0.27
C ALA A 161 -12.69 19.60 -0.59
N ALA A 162 -12.90 20.84 -0.12
CA ALA A 162 -12.44 22.05 -0.80
C ALA A 162 -10.90 22.15 -0.87
N ASP A 163 -10.19 21.77 0.18
CA ASP A 163 -8.72 21.76 0.17
C ASP A 163 -8.15 20.75 -0.84
N LEU A 164 -8.85 19.63 -1.02
CA LEU A 164 -8.45 18.52 -1.89
C LEU A 164 -8.89 18.70 -3.34
N ALA A 165 -9.90 19.52 -3.62
CA ALA A 165 -10.47 19.69 -4.95
C ALA A 165 -9.40 20.01 -6.01
N GLY A 166 -9.37 19.22 -7.08
CA GLY A 166 -8.42 19.41 -8.20
C GLY A 166 -6.96 19.07 -7.91
N ARG A 167 -6.62 18.69 -6.68
CA ARG A 167 -5.23 18.42 -6.25
C ARG A 167 -4.68 17.14 -6.87
N ARG A 168 -3.37 17.11 -7.07
CA ARG A 168 -2.61 15.93 -7.47
C ARG A 168 -2.01 15.24 -6.26
N VAL A 169 -2.43 13.99 -6.03
CA VAL A 169 -1.87 13.13 -4.98
C VAL A 169 -1.01 12.05 -5.63
N VAL A 170 0.28 12.02 -5.31
CA VAL A 170 1.23 11.00 -5.76
C VAL A 170 1.34 9.90 -4.71
N PHE A 171 1.40 8.66 -5.16
CA PHE A 171 1.49 7.46 -4.35
C PHE A 171 2.76 6.70 -4.71
N PHE A 172 3.53 6.30 -3.70
CA PHE A 172 4.62 5.35 -3.85
C PHE A 172 4.30 4.06 -3.09
N SER A 173 4.02 3.00 -3.83
CA SER A 173 3.82 1.65 -3.29
C SER A 173 5.12 0.84 -3.41
N TYR A 174 5.46 0.11 -2.34
CA TYR A 174 6.63 -0.76 -2.27
C TYR A 174 6.28 -2.07 -1.58
N GLY A 175 6.78 -3.18 -2.13
CA GLY A 175 6.85 -4.48 -1.47
C GLY A 175 8.20 -5.14 -1.76
N SER A 176 8.84 -5.66 -0.73
CA SER A 176 10.14 -6.35 -0.82
C SER A 176 10.12 -7.59 -1.71
N GLY A 177 11.28 -7.97 -2.24
CA GLY A 177 11.44 -9.07 -3.21
C GLY A 177 11.93 -8.69 -4.62
N LEU A 178 11.71 -7.52 -5.22
CA LEU A 178 10.85 -6.38 -4.90
C LEU A 178 9.95 -5.99 -6.09
N ALA A 179 8.79 -5.46 -5.76
CA ALA A 179 7.86 -4.80 -6.68
C ALA A 179 7.49 -3.42 -6.14
N SER A 180 7.48 -2.42 -7.02
CA SER A 180 7.19 -1.04 -6.67
C SER A 180 6.51 -0.31 -7.81
N ALA A 181 5.67 0.67 -7.46
CA ALA A 181 5.00 1.53 -8.41
C ALA A 181 4.85 2.93 -7.84
N MET A 182 5.06 3.94 -8.69
CA MET A 182 4.63 5.29 -8.43
C MET A 182 3.53 5.67 -9.41
N PHE A 183 2.43 6.19 -8.88
CA PHE A 183 1.26 6.61 -9.65
C PHE A 183 0.64 7.84 -8.99
N SER A 184 -0.33 8.45 -9.64
CA SER A 184 -1.04 9.59 -9.08
C SER A 184 -2.51 9.56 -9.39
N VAL A 185 -3.26 10.33 -8.61
CA VAL A 185 -4.66 10.63 -8.87
C VAL A 185 -4.84 12.14 -8.94
N ARG A 186 -5.79 12.58 -9.76
CA ARG A 186 -6.31 13.95 -9.74
C ARG A 186 -7.64 13.91 -8.99
N VAL A 187 -7.73 14.62 -7.89
CA VAL A 187 -8.97 14.71 -7.11
C VAL A 187 -10.01 15.49 -7.92
N SER A 188 -11.28 15.08 -7.84
CA SER A 188 -12.40 15.79 -8.49
C SER A 188 -12.38 17.27 -8.11
N GLN A 189 -12.78 18.14 -9.04
CA GLN A 189 -13.00 19.55 -8.76
C GLN A 189 -14.29 19.80 -7.98
N ASP A 190 -15.23 18.84 -8.02
CA ASP A 190 -16.53 18.97 -7.35
C ASP A 190 -16.43 18.70 -5.84
N ALA A 191 -16.34 19.78 -5.07
CA ALA A 191 -16.37 19.79 -3.62
C ALA A 191 -17.70 20.35 -3.05
N ALA A 192 -18.77 20.37 -3.83
CA ALA A 192 -20.07 20.83 -3.36
C ALA A 192 -20.62 19.92 -2.24
N PRO A 193 -21.48 20.43 -1.33
CA PRO A 193 -22.14 19.60 -0.33
C PRO A 193 -22.87 18.41 -0.97
N GLY A 194 -22.62 17.20 -0.45
CA GLY A 194 -23.20 15.96 -0.96
C GLY A 194 -22.53 15.39 -2.22
N SER A 195 -21.46 16.02 -2.74
CA SER A 195 -20.64 15.47 -3.82
C SER A 195 -19.95 14.17 -3.39
N GLN A 196 -19.43 13.41 -4.35
CA GLN A 196 -18.67 12.18 -4.04
C GLN A 196 -17.42 12.47 -3.19
N LEU A 197 -16.76 13.61 -3.44
CA LEU A 197 -15.58 14.02 -2.69
C LEU A 197 -15.93 14.38 -1.24
N GLU A 198 -17.03 15.12 -1.04
CA GLU A 198 -17.49 15.48 0.30
C GLU A 198 -17.91 14.24 1.10
N ARG A 199 -18.62 13.29 0.47
CA ARG A 199 -19.01 12.02 1.11
C ARG A 199 -17.82 11.18 1.54
N ILE A 200 -16.80 11.01 0.68
CA ILE A 200 -15.64 10.19 1.03
C ILE A 200 -14.80 10.86 2.11
N VAL A 201 -14.58 12.18 2.04
CA VAL A 201 -13.87 12.94 3.10
C VAL A 201 -14.64 12.84 4.41
N GLY A 202 -15.95 13.08 4.39
CA GLY A 202 -16.84 12.98 5.55
C GLY A 202 -16.86 11.58 6.17
N SER A 203 -16.64 10.52 5.39
CA SER A 203 -16.59 9.14 5.92
C SER A 203 -15.43 8.87 6.90
N PHE A 204 -14.44 9.76 6.96
CA PHE A 204 -13.31 9.67 7.90
C PHE A 204 -13.43 10.64 9.08
N SER A 205 -14.54 11.36 9.25
CA SER A 205 -14.68 12.37 10.31
C SER A 205 -14.53 11.82 11.73
N ASP A 206 -14.78 10.53 11.93
CA ASP A 206 -14.67 9.84 13.22
C ASP A 206 -13.30 9.18 13.45
N LEU A 207 -12.32 9.39 12.57
CA LEU A 207 -11.04 8.66 12.60
C LEU A 207 -10.32 8.80 13.94
N GLN A 208 -10.23 10.02 14.48
CA GLN A 208 -9.57 10.26 15.77
C GLN A 208 -10.31 9.59 16.93
N ALA A 209 -11.65 9.69 16.95
CA ALA A 209 -12.46 9.01 17.97
C ALA A 209 -12.25 7.48 17.93
N ARG A 210 -12.13 6.89 16.74
CA ARG A 210 -11.81 5.46 16.58
C ARG A 210 -10.43 5.12 17.13
N ILE A 211 -9.42 5.95 16.84
CA ILE A 211 -8.06 5.79 17.37
C ILE A 211 -8.06 5.86 18.90
N ASP A 212 -8.77 6.82 19.48
CA ASP A 212 -8.80 7.08 20.92
C ASP A 212 -9.63 6.03 21.68
N SER A 213 -10.59 5.38 21.00
CA SER A 213 -11.40 4.30 21.58
C SER A 213 -10.67 2.96 21.75
N ARG A 214 -9.41 2.86 21.30
CA ARG A 214 -8.62 1.63 21.42
C ARG A 214 -8.22 1.37 22.86
N LYS A 215 -8.08 0.08 23.19
CA LYS A 215 -7.56 -0.38 24.48
C LYS A 215 -6.03 -0.41 24.44
N CYS A 216 -5.40 0.22 25.43
CA CYS A 216 -3.96 0.13 25.63
C CYS A 216 -3.64 -1.14 26.43
N PHE A 217 -2.63 -1.88 25.99
CA PHE A 217 -2.08 -3.04 26.69
C PHE A 217 -0.65 -2.73 27.12
N SER A 218 -0.24 -3.28 28.27
CA SER A 218 1.14 -3.20 28.72
C SER A 218 2.07 -3.98 27.77
N PRO A 219 3.37 -3.64 27.73
CA PRO A 219 4.34 -4.39 26.93
C PRO A 219 4.39 -5.89 27.28
N ALA A 220 4.17 -6.26 28.53
CA ALA A 220 4.14 -7.65 28.98
C ALA A 220 2.93 -8.40 28.39
N GLU A 221 1.73 -7.84 28.51
CA GLU A 221 0.51 -8.42 27.91
C GLU A 221 0.65 -8.57 26.39
N PHE A 222 1.23 -7.57 25.72
CA PHE A 222 1.51 -7.66 24.29
C PHE A 222 2.48 -8.80 23.96
N ALA A 223 3.55 -8.97 24.73
CA ALA A 223 4.52 -10.06 24.54
C ALA A 223 3.86 -11.43 24.70
N ASP A 224 2.98 -11.59 25.70
CA ASP A 224 2.21 -12.83 25.91
C ASP A 224 1.26 -13.11 24.73
N MET A 225 0.60 -12.08 24.18
CA MET A 225 -0.24 -12.23 22.99
C MET A 225 0.58 -12.62 21.75
N MET A 226 1.78 -12.05 21.58
CA MET A 226 2.68 -12.44 20.49
C MET A 226 3.17 -13.88 20.65
N LYS A 227 3.45 -14.32 21.88
CA LYS A 227 3.83 -15.70 22.16
C LYS A 227 2.69 -16.68 21.84
N LEU A 228 1.47 -16.36 22.26
CA LEU A 228 0.28 -17.15 21.92
C LEU A 228 0.10 -17.24 20.39
N ARG A 229 0.32 -16.15 19.66
CA ARG A 229 0.23 -16.13 18.18
C ARG A 229 1.25 -17.08 17.54
N GLU A 230 2.48 -17.10 18.04
CA GLU A 230 3.51 -18.03 17.60
C GLU A 230 3.10 -19.49 17.88
N ASP A 231 2.71 -19.77 19.13
CA ASP A 231 2.38 -21.13 19.57
C ASP A 231 1.14 -21.71 18.85
N THR A 232 0.24 -20.84 18.38
CA THR A 232 -1.01 -21.24 17.71
C THR A 232 -0.94 -21.23 16.18
N HIS A 233 0.18 -20.83 15.58
CA HIS A 233 0.26 -20.55 14.13
C HIS A 233 -0.15 -21.73 13.24
N HIS A 234 0.20 -22.97 13.63
CA HIS A 234 -0.08 -24.20 12.87
C HIS A 234 -1.12 -25.10 13.53
N LEU A 235 -1.73 -24.69 14.65
CA LEU A 235 -2.63 -25.57 15.37
C LEU A 235 -3.94 -25.78 14.59
N ALA A 236 -4.32 -27.05 14.47
CA ALA A 236 -5.66 -27.50 14.15
C ALA A 236 -6.42 -27.85 15.44
N ARG A 237 -7.75 -28.00 15.36
CA ARG A 237 -8.63 -28.24 16.53
C ARG A 237 -8.47 -27.18 17.61
N TYR A 238 -8.40 -25.91 17.21
CA TYR A 238 -8.14 -24.80 18.11
C TYR A 238 -9.33 -23.83 18.17
N THR A 239 -9.69 -23.43 19.39
CA THR A 239 -10.67 -22.37 19.65
C THR A 239 -9.90 -21.16 20.20
N PRO A 240 -9.91 -20.00 19.51
CA PRO A 240 -9.24 -18.80 19.99
C PRO A 240 -9.73 -18.38 21.37
N VAL A 241 -8.78 -18.02 22.25
CA VAL A 241 -9.05 -17.68 23.66
C VAL A 241 -9.21 -16.18 23.93
N GLY A 242 -9.05 -15.33 22.91
CA GLY A 242 -9.14 -13.88 23.06
C GLY A 242 -10.56 -13.41 23.42
N PRO A 243 -10.70 -12.37 24.26
CA PRO A 243 -12.01 -11.85 24.66
C PRO A 243 -12.74 -11.18 23.49
N VAL A 244 -13.88 -11.74 23.08
CA VAL A 244 -14.72 -11.19 22.00
C VAL A 244 -15.24 -9.79 22.33
N GLN A 245 -15.46 -9.49 23.61
CA GLN A 245 -15.92 -8.19 24.10
C GLN A 245 -14.92 -7.05 23.89
N ASP A 246 -13.64 -7.36 23.68
CA ASP A 246 -12.61 -6.34 23.37
C ASP A 246 -12.63 -5.94 21.88
N LEU A 247 -13.36 -6.66 21.03
CA LEU A 247 -13.48 -6.35 19.60
C LEU A 247 -14.51 -5.23 19.37
N PHE A 248 -14.23 -4.37 18.39
CA PHE A 248 -15.18 -3.34 17.97
C PHE A 248 -16.50 -3.96 17.46
N PRO A 249 -17.65 -3.28 17.60
CA PRO A 249 -18.93 -3.72 17.04
C PRO A 249 -18.86 -3.98 15.53
N GLY A 250 -19.51 -5.04 15.06
CA GLY A 250 -19.51 -5.46 13.66
C GLY A 250 -18.20 -6.11 13.16
N THR A 251 -17.26 -6.44 14.04
CA THR A 251 -15.99 -7.11 13.71
C THR A 251 -16.21 -8.60 13.45
N TRP A 252 -15.70 -9.12 12.35
CA TRP A 252 -15.60 -10.56 12.11
C TRP A 252 -14.41 -11.13 12.89
N TYR A 253 -14.61 -12.29 13.52
CA TYR A 253 -13.58 -12.97 14.29
C TYR A 253 -13.62 -14.48 14.09
N LEU A 254 -12.46 -15.12 14.25
CA LEU A 254 -12.29 -16.57 14.15
C LEU A 254 -12.89 -17.23 15.39
N THR A 255 -13.80 -18.20 15.21
CA THR A 255 -14.41 -18.95 16.31
C THR A 255 -13.78 -20.31 16.52
N HIS A 256 -13.36 -20.97 15.43
CA HIS A 256 -12.81 -22.31 15.49
C HIS A 256 -11.97 -22.65 14.26
N VAL A 257 -10.93 -23.45 14.45
CA VAL A 257 -10.17 -24.15 13.41
C VAL A 257 -10.31 -25.63 13.68
N ASP A 258 -10.90 -26.38 12.74
CA ASP A 258 -11.14 -27.81 12.93
C ASP A 258 -9.92 -28.68 12.56
N GLU A 259 -10.06 -30.00 12.60
CA GLU A 259 -9.01 -30.97 12.28
C GLU A 259 -8.53 -30.93 10.82
N MET A 260 -9.33 -30.37 9.91
CA MET A 260 -9.00 -30.21 8.49
C MET A 260 -8.55 -28.77 8.17
N HIS A 261 -8.23 -27.97 9.19
CA HIS A 261 -7.84 -26.56 9.06
C HIS A 261 -8.92 -25.65 8.46
N ARG A 262 -10.19 -26.08 8.43
CA ARG A 262 -11.30 -25.22 8.00
C ARG A 262 -11.57 -24.21 9.10
N ARG A 263 -11.73 -22.94 8.72
CA ARG A 263 -11.90 -21.81 9.64
C ARG A 263 -13.35 -21.39 9.71
N GLN A 264 -13.89 -21.31 10.92
CA GLN A 264 -15.23 -20.82 11.19
C GLN A 264 -15.16 -19.40 11.76
N TYR A 265 -16.13 -18.57 11.38
CA TYR A 265 -16.16 -17.16 11.76
C TYR A 265 -17.52 -16.78 12.32
N SER A 266 -17.52 -15.78 13.19
CA SER A 266 -18.72 -15.08 13.65
C SER A 266 -18.46 -13.58 13.65
N ARG A 267 -19.51 -12.79 13.88
CA ARG A 267 -19.44 -11.34 13.85
C ARG A 267 -19.98 -10.77 15.14
N THR A 268 -19.28 -9.82 15.76
CA THR A 268 -19.84 -9.08 16.89
C THR A 268 -21.09 -8.31 16.45
N PRO A 269 -22.08 -8.09 17.34
CA PRO A 269 -23.27 -7.32 16.99
C PRO A 269 -22.90 -5.97 16.37
N VAL A 270 -23.61 -5.57 15.32
CA VAL A 270 -23.43 -4.25 14.71
C VAL A 270 -24.11 -3.24 15.61
N ALA A 271 -23.37 -2.26 16.13
CA ALA A 271 -23.98 -1.12 16.80
C ALA A 271 -24.81 -0.35 15.76
N LEU A 272 -26.12 -0.24 15.98
CA LEU A 272 -26.98 0.62 15.16
C LEU A 272 -26.43 2.04 15.24
N ARG A 273 -26.00 2.60 14.10
CA ARG A 273 -25.64 4.03 14.03
C ARG A 273 -26.88 4.83 14.41
N ALA A 274 -26.85 5.50 15.56
CA ALA A 274 -27.87 6.48 15.90
C ALA A 274 -27.86 7.58 14.82
N GLY A 275 -28.88 7.59 13.96
CA GLY A 275 -29.11 8.68 12.99
C GLY A 275 -29.14 8.34 11.50
N VAL A 276 -28.96 7.08 11.09
CA VAL A 276 -29.23 6.68 9.69
C VAL A 276 -30.59 6.00 9.64
N ARG A 277 -31.58 6.64 8.99
CA ARG A 277 -32.85 6.01 8.64
C ARG A 277 -32.57 5.00 7.53
N ASP A 278 -32.37 3.74 7.89
CA ASP A 278 -32.45 2.67 6.92
C ASP A 278 -33.94 2.46 6.59
N SER A 279 -34.31 2.79 5.35
CA SER A 279 -35.46 2.16 4.71
C SER A 279 -35.14 0.67 4.61
N VAL A 280 -35.83 -0.11 5.44
CA VAL A 280 -35.79 -1.55 5.48
C VAL A 280 -36.12 -2.11 4.09
N ASP A 281 -35.16 -2.77 3.45
CA ASP A 281 -35.48 -3.85 2.52
C ASP A 281 -34.99 -5.16 3.15
N THR A 282 -35.97 -6.02 3.41
CA THR A 282 -35.85 -7.35 3.98
C THR A 282 -35.04 -8.23 3.02
N PRO A 283 -34.11 -9.10 3.49
CA PRO A 283 -33.46 -10.03 2.58
C PRO A 283 -34.48 -11.09 2.16
N ALA A 284 -34.85 -11.07 0.87
CA ALA A 284 -35.60 -12.15 0.25
C ALA A 284 -34.82 -13.45 0.40
N SER A 285 -35.38 -14.37 1.17
CA SER A 285 -35.06 -15.78 1.09
C SER A 285 -35.48 -16.26 -0.30
N GLU A 286 -34.54 -16.68 -1.14
CA GLU A 286 -34.68 -17.75 -2.14
C GLU A 286 -33.43 -17.76 -3.01
N THR A 287 -32.59 -18.78 -2.81
CA THR A 287 -31.59 -19.21 -3.78
C THR A 287 -32.30 -19.79 -5.02
N PRO A 288 -32.13 -19.24 -6.23
CA PRO A 288 -32.63 -19.89 -7.43
C PRO A 288 -31.67 -21.02 -7.83
N HIS A 289 -32.21 -22.23 -7.93
CA HIS A 289 -31.60 -23.35 -8.64
C HIS A 289 -31.30 -22.95 -10.09
N ILE A 290 -30.05 -23.12 -10.53
CA ILE A 290 -29.70 -23.07 -11.95
C ILE A 290 -29.83 -24.49 -12.50
N GLU A 291 -30.91 -24.76 -13.23
CA GLU A 291 -31.03 -25.95 -14.08
C GLU A 291 -30.21 -25.76 -15.37
N GLY A 292 -29.57 -26.85 -15.80
CA GLY A 292 -28.56 -26.87 -16.85
C GLY A 292 -29.10 -26.54 -18.24
N SER A 293 -28.31 -25.77 -19.00
CA SER A 293 -28.51 -25.62 -20.44
C SER A 293 -27.52 -26.49 -21.21
N SER A 294 -28.09 -27.35 -22.05
CA SER A 294 -27.46 -28.27 -22.98
C SER A 294 -26.71 -27.55 -24.10
N LEU A 295 -25.44 -27.92 -24.31
CA LEU A 295 -24.63 -27.54 -25.47
C LEU A 295 -25.13 -28.25 -26.74
N PRO A 296 -25.26 -27.57 -27.89
CA PRO A 296 -25.67 -28.21 -29.14
C PRO A 296 -24.50 -28.97 -29.80
N GLN A 297 -24.74 -30.25 -30.10
CA GLN A 297 -23.89 -31.12 -30.91
C GLN A 297 -23.81 -30.62 -32.36
N LYS A 298 -22.59 -30.48 -32.90
CA LYS A 298 -22.37 -30.36 -34.36
C LYS A 298 -21.90 -31.71 -34.92
N LYS A 299 -22.67 -32.21 -35.90
CA LYS A 299 -22.41 -33.42 -36.68
C LYS A 299 -21.14 -33.31 -37.53
N SER A 300 -20.43 -34.42 -37.63
CA SER A 300 -19.31 -34.67 -38.53
C SER A 300 -19.77 -34.92 -39.97
N GLN A 301 -18.92 -34.56 -40.94
CA GLN A 301 -18.86 -35.21 -42.25
C GLN A 301 -17.39 -35.32 -42.66
N ALA A 302 -17.02 -36.51 -43.13
CA ALA A 302 -15.68 -36.97 -43.43
C ALA A 302 -15.45 -37.06 -44.95
N SER A 303 -14.19 -36.92 -45.40
CA SER A 303 -13.71 -37.58 -46.62
C SER A 303 -12.17 -37.72 -46.65
N SER A 304 -11.71 -38.96 -46.51
CA SER A 304 -10.61 -39.68 -47.20
C SER A 304 -9.23 -39.04 -47.49
N ASP A 305 -8.20 -39.48 -46.73
CA ASP A 305 -6.91 -40.16 -47.10
C ASP A 305 -6.01 -39.68 -48.27
N PRO A 306 -4.70 -40.06 -48.32
CA PRO A 306 -3.77 -40.56 -47.27
C PRO A 306 -2.35 -39.90 -47.27
N THR A 307 -1.57 -40.27 -46.25
CA THR A 307 -0.14 -39.99 -45.98
C THR A 307 0.86 -40.48 -47.05
N PRO A 308 2.14 -40.05 -46.98
CA PRO A 308 3.15 -41.00 -46.47
C PRO A 308 4.23 -40.42 -45.52
N SER A 309 4.65 -41.30 -44.61
CA SER A 309 5.92 -41.48 -43.89
C SER A 309 7.04 -40.42 -43.95
N THR A 310 7.62 -40.10 -42.78
CA THR A 310 9.00 -40.50 -42.43
C THR A 310 9.27 -40.37 -40.92
N SER A 311 10.07 -41.30 -40.44
CA SER A 311 10.63 -41.48 -39.10
C SER A 311 11.74 -40.47 -38.75
N SER A 312 11.83 -40.06 -37.49
CA SER A 312 13.08 -40.18 -36.72
C SER A 312 12.86 -39.93 -35.22
N SER A 313 13.36 -40.88 -34.45
CA SER A 313 13.54 -40.95 -33.01
C SER A 313 14.61 -39.98 -32.50
N PHE A 314 14.43 -39.42 -31.30
CA PHE A 314 15.54 -39.00 -30.44
C PHE A 314 15.12 -39.12 -28.97
N ASP A 315 15.44 -40.27 -28.38
CA ASP A 315 15.65 -40.46 -26.93
C ASP A 315 17.12 -40.12 -26.62
N GLY A 316 17.39 -39.67 -25.39
CA GLY A 316 18.75 -39.68 -24.85
C GLY A 316 18.99 -38.70 -23.71
N GLU A 317 18.70 -39.15 -22.49
CA GLU A 317 19.29 -38.66 -21.24
C GLU A 317 20.83 -38.76 -21.26
N VAL A 318 21.51 -37.72 -20.76
CA VAL A 318 22.56 -37.76 -19.71
C VAL A 318 22.46 -36.47 -18.91
#